data_AF-A0A935IY20-F1
#
_entry.id   AF-A0A935IY20-F1
#
_cell.length_a   1.000
_cell.length_b   1.000
_cell.length_c   1.000
_cell.angle_alpha   90.00
_cell.angle_beta   90.00
_cell.angle_gamma   90.00
#
_symmetry.space_group_name_H-M   'P 1'
#
loop_
_entity.id
_entity.type
_entity.pdbx_description
1 polymer ?
#
loop_
_entity_poly.entity_id
_entity_poly.type
_entity_poly.pdbx_seq_one_letter_code
_entity_poly.pdbx_strand_id
1 'polypeptide(L)'
;MTDELPNGSGFVRFLYNKFSDLLAEAMNPTDAQSYLGKIHSTHHQGNCKDACYECLKVFRNMNYHSLLDWRLGLSMMRILNDSTYKCGADGIFNQHVELNGWLEFATSLRKGFAESFGMRTVDVVQGLPIIKWHARDKNVILIVHPFWDMKNMREANWIAEIKNELGEYTRSRGGKLSIVDTFNLHRRPGWCYEKLVRNG
;
A
#
# COMPACT_ATOMS: atom_id res chain seq x y z
N MET A 1 18.51 17.63 3.36
CA MET A 1 18.95 17.62 1.94
C MET A 1 20.05 18.65 1.79
N THR A 2 21.12 18.33 1.07
CA THR A 2 22.27 19.20 0.81
C THR A 2 22.57 19.18 -0.67
N ASP A 3 22.95 20.32 -1.25
CA ASP A 3 23.47 20.33 -2.62
C ASP A 3 24.81 19.56 -2.64
N GLU A 4 25.04 18.77 -3.69
CA GLU A 4 26.27 17.97 -3.84
C GLU A 4 27.49 18.82 -4.18
N LEU A 5 27.30 19.97 -4.85
CA LEU A 5 28.38 20.84 -5.30
C LEU A 5 28.91 21.75 -4.16
N PRO A 6 30.24 21.98 -4.06
CA PRO A 6 30.86 22.79 -3.01
C PRO A 6 30.34 24.23 -2.91
N ASN A 7 29.91 24.81 -4.03
CA ASN A 7 29.34 26.16 -4.12
C ASN A 7 27.81 26.20 -3.95
N GLY A 8 27.16 25.05 -3.80
CA GLY A 8 25.71 24.91 -3.87
C GLY A 8 25.20 25.06 -5.29
N SER A 9 24.49 24.05 -5.80
CA SER A 9 23.79 24.12 -7.09
C SER A 9 22.49 24.94 -7.01
N GLY A 10 22.03 25.27 -5.80
CA GLY A 10 20.83 26.05 -5.55
C GLY A 10 19.55 25.21 -5.50
N PHE A 11 19.63 23.88 -5.67
CA PHE A 11 18.44 23.02 -5.67
C PHE A 11 17.77 22.96 -4.30
N VAL A 12 18.52 22.87 -3.20
CA VAL A 12 17.95 22.89 -1.85
C VAL A 12 17.23 24.21 -1.58
N ARG A 13 17.80 25.36 -1.99
CA ARG A 13 17.17 26.67 -1.82
C ARG A 13 15.91 26.81 -2.68
N PHE A 14 15.96 26.35 -3.92
CA PHE A 14 14.80 26.32 -4.81
C PHE A 14 13.68 25.47 -4.21
N LEU A 15 14.01 24.25 -3.77
CA LEU A 15 13.07 23.34 -3.13
C LEU A 15 12.44 23.96 -1.88
N TYR A 16 13.22 24.60 -1.01
CA TYR A 16 12.68 25.28 0.17
C TYR A 16 11.67 26.37 -0.21
N ASN A 17 12.02 27.22 -1.18
CA ASN A 17 11.16 28.32 -1.62
C ASN A 17 9.90 27.84 -2.37
N LYS A 18 9.95 26.66 -3.00
CA LYS A 18 8.91 26.10 -3.86
C LYS A 18 8.27 24.84 -3.29
N PHE A 19 8.52 24.51 -2.03
CA PHE A 19 8.15 23.22 -1.46
C PHE A 19 6.65 22.95 -1.57
N SER A 20 5.81 23.91 -1.16
CA SER A 20 4.36 23.77 -1.22
C SER A 20 3.84 23.61 -2.65
N ASP A 21 4.38 24.37 -3.61
CA ASP A 21 4.01 24.28 -5.03
C ASP A 21 4.37 22.89 -5.60
N LEU A 22 5.60 22.44 -5.34
CA LEU A 22 6.11 21.14 -5.82
C LEU A 22 5.38 19.96 -5.17
N LEU A 23 5.02 20.06 -3.89
CA LEU A 23 4.25 19.05 -3.18
C LEU A 23 2.82 18.96 -3.74
N ALA A 24 2.18 20.12 -3.97
CA ALA A 24 0.86 20.18 -4.58
C ALA A 24 0.88 19.61 -6.01
N GLU A 25 1.89 19.96 -6.82
CA GLU A 25 2.08 19.44 -8.17
C GLU A 25 2.36 17.93 -8.19
N ALA A 26 3.18 17.42 -7.26
CA ALA A 26 3.42 15.98 -7.12
C ALA A 26 2.14 15.20 -6.80
N MET A 27 1.29 15.74 -5.92
CA MET A 27 0.04 15.07 -5.55
C MET A 27 -1.07 15.24 -6.59
N ASN A 28 -1.13 16.39 -7.28
CA ASN A 28 -2.18 16.74 -8.22
C ASN A 28 -1.58 17.53 -9.41
N PRO A 29 -0.88 16.86 -10.34
CA PRO A 29 -0.25 17.53 -11.46
C PRO A 29 -1.31 18.15 -12.38
N THR A 30 -1.12 19.40 -12.76
CA THR A 30 -2.04 20.15 -13.63
C THR A 30 -1.78 19.90 -15.11
N ASP A 31 -0.52 19.67 -15.50
CA ASP A 31 -0.13 19.32 -16.85
C ASP A 31 -0.03 17.79 -17.02
N ALA A 32 -0.95 17.21 -17.78
CA ALA A 32 -0.98 15.78 -18.10
C ALA A 32 0.22 15.31 -18.95
N GLN A 33 0.90 16.22 -19.65
CA GLN A 33 2.08 15.90 -20.49
C GLN A 33 3.40 15.99 -19.71
N SER A 34 3.37 16.60 -18.53
CA SER A 34 4.51 16.63 -17.61
C SER A 34 4.90 15.21 -17.16
N TYR A 35 6.09 15.07 -16.61
CA TYR A 35 6.55 13.79 -16.05
C TYR A 35 5.60 13.28 -14.94
N LEU A 36 5.16 14.16 -14.04
CA LEU A 36 4.20 13.81 -12.99
C LEU A 36 2.81 13.49 -13.56
N GLY A 37 2.35 14.26 -14.57
CA GLY A 37 1.11 13.99 -15.29
C GLY A 37 1.08 12.59 -15.94
N LYS A 38 2.21 12.16 -16.53
CA LYS A 38 2.36 10.82 -17.10
C LYS A 38 2.30 9.72 -16.04
N ILE A 39 2.92 9.92 -14.88
CA ILE A 39 2.82 9.00 -13.74
C ILE A 39 1.35 8.86 -13.27
N HIS A 40 0.59 9.96 -13.30
CA HIS A 40 -0.83 9.98 -12.90
C HIS A 40 -1.78 9.50 -14.01
N SER A 41 -1.29 9.26 -15.23
CA SER A 41 -2.14 8.85 -16.35
C SER A 41 -2.82 7.50 -16.12
N THR A 42 -4.02 7.32 -16.69
CA THR A 42 -4.75 6.04 -16.64
C THR A 42 -3.93 4.90 -17.25
N HIS A 43 -3.14 5.19 -18.28
CA HIS A 43 -2.20 4.24 -18.88
C HIS A 43 -1.17 3.73 -17.86
N HIS A 44 -0.48 4.64 -17.16
CA HIS A 44 0.51 4.26 -16.15
C HIS A 44 -0.13 3.55 -14.95
N GLN A 45 -1.31 4.01 -14.49
CA GLN A 45 -2.06 3.37 -13.41
C GLN A 45 -2.40 1.90 -13.68
N GLY A 46 -2.71 1.58 -14.95
CA GLY A 46 -2.98 0.22 -15.41
C GLY A 46 -1.74 -0.67 -15.41
N ASN A 47 -0.60 -0.11 -15.86
CA ASN A 47 0.62 -0.86 -16.17
C ASN A 47 1.67 -0.90 -15.05
N CYS A 48 1.61 0.02 -14.07
CA CYS A 48 2.58 0.09 -12.97
C CYS A 48 1.90 0.00 -11.60
N LYS A 49 2.22 -1.06 -10.84
CA LYS A 49 1.70 -1.30 -9.48
C LYS A 49 2.65 -0.84 -8.36
N ASP A 50 3.92 -0.61 -8.68
CA ASP A 50 4.97 -0.17 -7.76
C ASP A 50 5.87 0.92 -8.39
N ALA A 51 6.84 0.57 -9.23
CA ALA A 51 7.73 1.47 -9.92
C ALA A 51 8.27 0.84 -11.22
N CYS A 52 8.40 1.63 -12.28
CA CYS A 52 8.96 1.24 -13.57
C CYS A 52 9.97 2.30 -14.08
N TYR A 53 10.61 2.02 -15.20
CA TYR A 53 11.57 2.95 -15.84
C TYR A 53 10.91 4.17 -16.48
N GLU A 54 9.59 4.15 -16.67
CA GLU A 54 8.81 5.31 -17.12
C GLU A 54 8.43 6.24 -15.95
N CYS A 55 8.63 5.78 -14.71
CA CYS A 55 8.48 6.57 -13.50
C CYS A 55 9.77 6.55 -12.68
N LEU A 56 9.76 5.99 -11.47
CA LEU A 56 10.79 6.20 -10.46
C LEU A 56 12.12 5.45 -10.70
N LYS A 57 12.15 4.41 -11.54
CA LYS A 57 13.36 3.59 -11.71
C LYS A 57 14.34 4.26 -12.67
N VAL A 58 15.57 4.44 -12.21
CA VAL A 58 16.72 4.83 -13.04
C VAL A 58 17.93 3.96 -12.67
N PHE A 59 18.94 3.86 -13.53
CA PHE A 59 20.14 3.06 -13.25
C PHE A 59 20.84 3.45 -11.95
N ARG A 60 20.86 4.76 -11.64
CA ARG A 60 21.49 5.29 -10.42
C ARG A 60 20.81 4.85 -9.12
N ASN A 61 19.54 4.43 -9.16
CA ASN A 61 18.79 4.01 -7.97
C ASN A 61 18.47 2.51 -7.95
N MET A 62 19.20 1.69 -8.72
CA MET A 62 18.95 0.25 -8.86
C MET A 62 18.89 -0.50 -7.52
N ASN A 63 19.75 -0.13 -6.57
CA ASN A 63 19.77 -0.73 -5.22
C ASN A 63 18.48 -0.50 -4.42
N TYR A 64 17.66 0.48 -4.83
CA TYR A 64 16.41 0.83 -4.16
C TYR A 64 15.17 0.34 -4.93
N HIS A 65 15.31 -0.32 -6.08
CA HIS A 65 14.18 -0.70 -6.93
C HIS A 65 13.13 -1.56 -6.22
N SER A 66 13.53 -2.37 -5.25
CA SER A 66 12.61 -3.18 -4.44
C SER A 66 11.80 -2.37 -3.43
N LEU A 67 12.19 -1.13 -3.15
CA LEU A 67 11.53 -0.23 -2.19
C LEU A 67 10.72 0.87 -2.89
N LEU A 68 11.04 1.21 -4.13
CA LEU A 68 10.33 2.25 -4.87
C LEU A 68 8.88 1.85 -5.13
N ASP A 69 7.99 2.80 -4.88
CA ASP A 69 6.55 2.64 -5.06
C ASP A 69 5.90 4.02 -5.23
N TRP A 70 5.40 4.32 -6.43
CA TRP A 70 4.82 5.63 -6.74
C TRP A 70 3.50 5.83 -6.01
N ARG A 71 2.72 4.77 -5.79
CA ARG A 71 1.45 4.82 -5.08
C ARG A 71 1.68 5.12 -3.61
N LEU A 72 2.56 4.36 -2.96
CA LEU A 72 2.90 4.63 -1.56
C LEU A 72 3.61 5.98 -1.37
N GLY A 73 4.42 6.41 -2.33
CA GLY A 73 5.02 7.74 -2.33
C GLY A 73 3.96 8.85 -2.26
N LEU A 74 2.95 8.79 -3.12
CA LEU A 74 1.83 9.75 -3.12
C LEU A 74 0.98 9.65 -1.86
N SER A 75 0.62 8.43 -1.42
CA SER A 75 -0.12 8.24 -0.18
C SER A 75 0.61 8.84 1.02
N MET A 76 1.93 8.67 1.11
CA MET A 76 2.74 9.25 2.18
C MET A 76 2.74 10.79 2.12
N MET A 77 2.91 11.37 0.93
CA MET A 77 2.83 12.83 0.75
C MET A 77 1.48 13.38 1.22
N ARG A 78 0.36 12.73 0.87
CA ARG A 78 -0.97 13.15 1.33
C ARG A 78 -1.15 12.99 2.83
N ILE A 79 -0.73 11.87 3.43
CA ILE A 79 -0.81 11.66 4.89
C ILE A 79 -0.06 12.76 5.65
N LEU A 80 1.12 13.15 5.15
CA LEU A 80 1.94 14.19 5.79
C LEU A 80 1.40 15.60 5.56
N ASN A 81 0.67 15.83 4.47
CA ASN A 81 0.13 17.14 4.10
C ASN A 81 -1.29 17.39 4.65
N ASP A 82 -2.08 16.34 4.84
CA ASP A 82 -3.48 16.41 5.26
C ASP A 82 -3.77 15.36 6.34
N SER A 83 -3.95 15.83 7.58
CA SER A 83 -4.27 14.96 8.72
C SER A 83 -5.64 14.28 8.63
N THR A 84 -6.50 14.71 7.71
CA THR A 84 -7.82 14.10 7.50
C THR A 84 -7.80 12.97 6.47
N TYR A 85 -6.72 12.83 5.70
CA TYR A 85 -6.58 11.78 4.71
C TYR A 85 -6.36 10.40 5.36
N LYS A 86 -7.31 9.48 5.13
CA LYS A 86 -7.34 8.15 5.76
C LYS A 86 -6.71 7.04 4.92
N CYS A 87 -6.21 7.35 3.71
CA CYS A 87 -5.56 6.39 2.83
C CYS A 87 -6.41 5.10 2.61
N GLY A 88 -7.72 5.26 2.45
CA GLY A 88 -8.69 4.16 2.25
C GLY A 88 -9.06 3.37 3.50
N ALA A 89 -8.60 3.74 4.70
CA ALA A 89 -9.00 3.07 5.95
C ALA A 89 -10.49 3.28 6.32
N ASP A 90 -11.17 4.18 5.62
CA ASP A 90 -12.60 4.44 5.64
C ASP A 90 -13.38 3.71 4.53
N GLY A 91 -12.72 2.86 3.74
CA GLY A 91 -13.32 2.12 2.64
C GLY A 91 -13.41 2.92 1.32
N ILE A 92 -12.84 4.12 1.25
CA ILE A 92 -12.87 4.99 0.06
C ILE A 92 -11.54 4.87 -0.70
N PHE A 93 -11.59 4.25 -1.89
CA PHE A 93 -10.38 3.97 -2.69
C PHE A 93 -10.30 4.74 -4.02
N ASN A 94 -11.32 5.52 -4.36
CA ASN A 94 -11.44 6.20 -5.67
C ASN A 94 -11.22 7.71 -5.61
N GLN A 95 -10.92 8.27 -4.43
CA GLN A 95 -10.74 9.70 -4.25
C GLN A 95 -9.41 10.22 -4.85
N HIS A 96 -8.36 9.39 -4.79
CA HIS A 96 -7.03 9.77 -5.22
C HIS A 96 -6.36 8.67 -6.04
N VAL A 97 -5.58 9.07 -7.04
CA VAL A 97 -5.02 8.17 -8.06
C VAL A 97 -4.19 7.03 -7.48
N GLU A 98 -3.53 7.25 -6.34
CA GLU A 98 -2.68 6.26 -5.71
C GLU A 98 -3.43 5.08 -5.09
N LEU A 99 -4.71 5.28 -4.74
CA LEU A 99 -5.60 4.22 -4.22
C LEU A 99 -6.40 3.52 -5.33
N ASN A 100 -6.54 4.15 -6.50
CA ASN A 100 -7.27 3.56 -7.63
C ASN A 100 -6.70 2.19 -8.01
N GLY A 101 -7.55 1.16 -7.99
CA GLY A 101 -7.16 -0.20 -8.34
C GLY A 101 -6.49 -0.99 -7.21
N TRP A 102 -6.39 -0.43 -6.00
CA TRP A 102 -5.71 -1.08 -4.88
C TRP A 102 -6.44 -2.34 -4.40
N LEU A 103 -7.78 -2.34 -4.32
CA LEU A 103 -8.55 -3.51 -3.90
C LEU A 103 -8.38 -4.69 -4.87
N GLU A 104 -8.40 -4.42 -6.17
CA GLU A 104 -8.17 -5.40 -7.22
C GLU A 104 -6.75 -5.96 -7.15
N PHE A 105 -5.77 -5.10 -6.91
CA PHE A 105 -4.38 -5.49 -6.70
C PHE A 105 -4.21 -6.36 -5.45
N ALA A 106 -4.79 -5.95 -4.31
CA ALA A 106 -4.78 -6.73 -3.07
C ALA A 106 -5.44 -8.10 -3.26
N THR A 107 -6.54 -8.17 -4.02
CA THR A 107 -7.25 -9.41 -4.33
C THR A 107 -6.42 -10.33 -5.23
N SER A 108 -5.72 -9.78 -6.22
CA SER A 108 -4.77 -10.51 -7.07
C SER A 108 -3.61 -11.09 -6.25
N LEU A 109 -3.00 -10.28 -5.38
CA LEU A 109 -1.94 -10.73 -4.47
C LEU A 109 -2.43 -11.84 -3.53
N ARG A 110 -3.62 -11.68 -2.94
CA ARG A 110 -4.25 -12.71 -2.10
C ARG A 110 -4.42 -14.02 -2.85
N LYS A 111 -4.90 -13.96 -4.09
CA LYS A 111 -5.07 -15.15 -4.95
C LYS A 111 -3.74 -15.86 -5.19
N GLY A 112 -2.73 -15.13 -5.68
CA GLY A 112 -1.41 -15.72 -5.96
C GLY A 112 -0.74 -16.29 -4.71
N PHE A 113 -0.90 -15.63 -3.57
CA PHE A 113 -0.40 -16.13 -2.28
C PHE A 113 -1.09 -17.42 -1.86
N ALA A 114 -2.43 -17.46 -1.91
CA ALA A 114 -3.21 -18.64 -1.56
C ALA A 114 -2.84 -19.85 -2.44
N GLU A 115 -2.70 -19.63 -3.75
CA GLU A 115 -2.28 -20.66 -4.73
C GLU A 115 -0.87 -21.17 -4.43
N SER A 116 0.08 -20.27 -4.17
CA SER A 116 1.49 -20.61 -3.92
C SER A 116 1.70 -21.47 -2.67
N PHE A 117 0.84 -21.33 -1.67
CA PHE A 117 0.97 -22.01 -0.36
C PHE A 117 -0.16 -23.00 -0.07
N GLY A 118 -0.97 -23.36 -1.08
CA GLY A 118 -2.02 -24.38 -0.96
C GLY A 118 -3.18 -24.00 -0.03
N MET A 119 -3.43 -22.71 0.19
CA MET A 119 -4.55 -22.23 1.00
C MET A 119 -5.82 -22.17 0.15
N ARG A 120 -6.82 -22.99 0.47
CA ARG A 120 -7.99 -23.19 -0.41
C ARG A 120 -9.14 -22.23 -0.15
N THR A 121 -9.29 -21.77 1.09
CA THR A 121 -10.45 -20.96 1.49
C THR A 121 -10.12 -19.49 1.35
N VAL A 122 -10.52 -18.89 0.24
CA VAL A 122 -10.33 -17.47 -0.02
C VAL A 122 -11.67 -16.76 -0.06
N ASP A 123 -11.77 -15.58 0.53
CA ASP A 123 -13.05 -14.91 0.76
C ASP A 123 -12.88 -13.38 0.72
N VAL A 124 -13.98 -12.64 0.86
CA VAL A 124 -14.02 -11.17 0.93
C VAL A 124 -14.95 -10.74 2.06
N VAL A 125 -14.50 -9.81 2.89
CA VAL A 125 -15.31 -9.23 3.98
C VAL A 125 -15.38 -7.73 3.81
N GLN A 126 -16.59 -7.22 3.57
CA GLN A 126 -16.87 -5.82 3.30
C GLN A 126 -15.98 -5.21 2.20
N GLY A 127 -15.61 -6.01 1.20
CA GLY A 127 -14.72 -5.61 0.10
C GLY A 127 -13.24 -5.93 0.31
N LEU A 128 -12.79 -6.29 1.53
CA LEU A 128 -11.40 -6.67 1.79
C LEU A 128 -11.12 -8.15 1.53
N PRO A 129 -10.03 -8.47 0.79
CA PRO A 129 -9.65 -9.85 0.55
C PRO A 129 -9.07 -10.51 1.80
N ILE A 130 -9.58 -11.70 2.12
CA ILE A 130 -9.09 -12.53 3.22
C ILE A 130 -8.78 -13.96 2.76
N ILE A 131 -7.96 -14.66 3.54
CA ILE A 131 -7.72 -16.10 3.39
C ILE A 131 -8.04 -16.76 4.72
N LYS A 132 -8.91 -17.77 4.71
CA LYS A 132 -9.13 -18.66 5.84
C LYS A 132 -8.27 -19.92 5.62
N TRP A 133 -7.65 -20.42 6.68
CA TRP A 133 -6.75 -21.57 6.57
C TRP A 133 -6.69 -22.38 7.86
N HIS A 134 -5.98 -23.52 7.78
CA HIS A 134 -5.92 -24.56 8.80
C HIS A 134 -7.25 -25.33 8.98
N ALA A 135 -7.25 -26.38 9.80
CA ALA A 135 -8.44 -27.17 10.15
C ALA A 135 -9.63 -26.29 10.55
N ARG A 136 -10.78 -26.54 9.91
CA ARG A 136 -12.06 -25.83 10.10
C ARG A 136 -12.00 -24.31 9.86
N ASP A 137 -11.05 -23.85 9.04
CA ASP A 137 -10.90 -22.45 8.65
C ASP A 137 -10.76 -21.50 9.85
N LYS A 138 -10.18 -21.99 10.95
CA LYS A 138 -10.12 -21.24 12.21
C LYS A 138 -9.17 -20.05 12.16
N ASN A 139 -8.13 -20.10 11.32
CA ASN A 139 -7.18 -19.01 11.16
C ASN A 139 -7.56 -18.13 9.97
N VAL A 140 -7.38 -16.83 10.09
CA VAL A 140 -7.68 -15.85 9.05
C VAL A 140 -6.47 -14.97 8.78
N ILE A 141 -6.20 -14.70 7.51
CA ILE A 141 -5.22 -13.72 7.05
C ILE A 141 -6.01 -12.59 6.39
N LEU A 142 -5.90 -11.39 6.95
CA LEU A 142 -6.48 -10.16 6.41
C LEU A 142 -5.41 -9.41 5.61
N ILE A 143 -5.71 -9.11 4.35
CA ILE A 143 -4.82 -8.34 3.47
C ILE A 143 -5.15 -6.85 3.58
N VAL A 144 -4.15 -6.02 3.89
CA VAL A 144 -4.34 -4.61 4.26
C VAL A 144 -3.43 -3.66 3.49
N HIS A 145 -3.77 -2.37 3.49
CA HIS A 145 -2.89 -1.34 2.95
C HIS A 145 -1.69 -1.12 3.91
N PRO A 146 -0.46 -0.88 3.41
CA PRO A 146 0.73 -0.75 4.24
C PRO A 146 0.70 0.38 5.28
N PHE A 147 -0.10 1.43 5.04
CA PHE A 147 -0.20 2.59 5.93
C PHE A 147 -1.34 2.51 6.95
N TRP A 148 -2.10 1.42 7.01
CA TRP A 148 -3.12 1.27 8.04
C TRP A 148 -2.48 0.82 9.36
N ASP A 149 -2.72 1.58 10.44
CA ASP A 149 -2.30 1.17 11.78
C ASP A 149 -3.22 0.08 12.32
N MET A 150 -2.86 -1.16 12.01
CA MET A 150 -3.62 -2.33 12.46
C MET A 150 -3.42 -2.66 13.94
N LYS A 151 -2.52 -1.98 14.67
CA LYS A 151 -2.27 -2.23 16.09
C LYS A 151 -3.00 -1.23 16.96
N ASN A 152 -2.97 0.05 16.62
CA ASN A 152 -3.55 1.14 17.41
C ASN A 152 -4.78 1.74 16.73
N MET A 153 -5.83 0.92 16.55
CA MET A 153 -7.12 1.42 16.09
C MET A 153 -7.83 2.12 17.25
N ARG A 154 -7.79 3.46 17.26
CA ARG A 154 -8.40 4.30 18.31
C ARG A 154 -9.83 4.72 17.99
N GLU A 155 -10.19 4.73 16.72
CA GLU A 155 -11.49 5.19 16.23
C GLU A 155 -12.26 4.00 15.65
N ALA A 156 -13.58 3.96 15.91
CA ALA A 156 -14.48 3.09 15.20
C ALA A 156 -14.59 3.58 13.75
N ASN A 157 -13.96 2.84 12.85
CA ASN A 157 -13.98 3.08 11.40
C ASN A 157 -14.15 1.75 10.67
N TRP A 158 -14.33 1.84 9.34
CA TRP A 158 -14.57 0.70 8.48
C TRP A 158 -13.56 -0.46 8.68
N ILE A 159 -12.26 -0.17 8.74
CA ILE A 159 -11.25 -1.22 8.97
C ILE A 159 -11.28 -1.80 10.40
N ALA A 160 -11.65 -0.99 11.41
CA ALA A 160 -11.79 -1.46 12.78
C ALA A 160 -12.97 -2.41 12.94
N GLU A 161 -14.10 -2.14 12.27
CA GLU A 161 -15.27 -3.03 12.24
C GLU A 161 -14.90 -4.40 11.65
N ILE A 162 -14.23 -4.41 10.48
CA ILE A 162 -13.77 -5.66 9.84
C ILE A 162 -12.81 -6.43 10.74
N LYS A 163 -11.84 -5.73 11.36
CA LYS A 163 -10.89 -6.39 12.27
C LYS A 163 -11.59 -6.98 13.49
N ASN A 164 -12.59 -6.29 14.05
CA ASN A 164 -13.35 -6.78 15.19
C ASN A 164 -14.16 -8.03 14.82
N GLU A 165 -14.89 -7.99 13.70
CA GLU A 165 -15.65 -9.13 13.15
C GLU A 165 -14.76 -10.37 12.97
N LEU A 166 -13.62 -10.22 12.29
CA LEU A 166 -12.68 -11.32 12.06
C LEU A 166 -11.98 -11.77 13.35
N GLY A 167 -11.76 -10.84 14.28
CA GLY A 167 -11.25 -11.14 15.61
C GLY A 167 -12.20 -12.01 16.42
N GLU A 168 -13.50 -11.73 16.38
CA GLU A 168 -14.54 -12.54 17.02
C GLU A 168 -14.68 -13.91 16.36
N TYR A 169 -14.69 -13.93 15.03
CA TYR A 169 -14.71 -15.17 14.25
C TYR A 169 -13.55 -16.11 14.63
N THR A 170 -12.32 -15.59 14.67
CA THR A 170 -11.13 -16.39 15.00
C THR A 170 -11.11 -16.82 16.46
N ARG A 171 -11.47 -15.93 17.40
CA ARG A 171 -11.56 -16.23 18.84
C ARG A 171 -12.57 -17.33 19.14
N SER A 172 -13.77 -17.28 18.56
CA SER A 172 -14.82 -18.29 18.77
C SER A 172 -14.43 -19.70 18.31
N ARG A 173 -13.44 -19.80 17.40
CA ARG A 173 -12.93 -21.05 16.83
C ARG A 173 -11.56 -21.48 17.38
N GLY A 174 -11.01 -20.76 18.36
CA GLY A 174 -9.65 -21.01 18.88
C GLY A 174 -8.57 -20.90 17.79
N GLY A 175 -8.76 -19.97 16.86
CA GLY A 175 -7.81 -19.65 15.81
C GLY A 175 -7.26 -18.24 15.94
N LYS A 176 -6.56 -17.79 14.89
CA LYS A 176 -5.79 -16.54 14.91
C LYS A 176 -6.10 -15.65 13.72
N LEU A 177 -6.29 -14.36 13.98
CA LEU A 177 -6.29 -13.31 12.96
C LEU A 177 -4.85 -12.82 12.74
N SER A 178 -4.37 -12.95 11.50
CA SER A 178 -3.07 -12.45 11.05
C SER A 178 -3.26 -11.34 10.03
N ILE A 179 -2.36 -10.37 10.04
CA ILE A 179 -2.37 -9.21 9.15
C ILE A 179 -1.18 -9.33 8.19
N VAL A 180 -1.42 -9.13 6.89
CA VAL A 180 -0.37 -9.05 5.87
C VAL A 180 -0.64 -7.85 4.98
N ASP A 181 0.32 -6.94 4.84
CA ASP A 181 0.18 -5.77 3.97
C ASP A 181 0.57 -6.07 2.51
N THR A 182 0.00 -5.30 1.58
CA THR A 182 0.26 -5.48 0.14
C THR A 182 1.70 -5.18 -0.27
N PHE A 183 2.46 -4.37 0.47
CA PHE A 183 3.86 -4.07 0.14
C PHE A 183 4.73 -5.32 0.33
N ASN A 184 4.62 -5.96 1.49
CA ASN A 184 5.35 -7.20 1.79
C ASN A 184 4.80 -8.38 0.97
N LEU A 185 3.49 -8.46 0.77
CA LEU A 185 2.89 -9.54 -0.01
C LEU A 185 3.34 -9.53 -1.47
N HIS A 186 3.40 -8.35 -2.08
CA HIS A 186 3.87 -8.16 -3.46
C HIS A 186 5.34 -8.54 -3.64
N ARG A 187 6.19 -8.21 -2.66
CA ARG A 187 7.65 -8.28 -2.81
C ARG A 187 8.28 -9.52 -2.19
N ARG A 188 7.68 -10.05 -1.12
CA ARG A 188 8.27 -11.09 -0.25
C ARG A 188 7.20 -12.08 0.26
N PRO A 189 6.43 -12.73 -0.62
CA PRO A 189 5.38 -13.66 -0.20
C PRO A 189 5.92 -14.81 0.66
N GLY A 190 7.10 -15.36 0.35
CA GLY A 190 7.73 -16.39 1.19
C GLY A 190 7.99 -15.96 2.63
N TRP A 191 8.41 -14.71 2.84
CA TRP A 191 8.62 -14.15 4.18
C TRP A 191 7.30 -13.93 4.92
N CYS A 192 6.25 -13.49 4.21
CA CYS A 192 4.90 -13.41 4.78
C CYS A 192 4.44 -14.79 5.27
N TYR A 193 4.63 -15.83 4.45
CA TYR A 193 4.29 -17.21 4.82
C TYR A 193 5.09 -17.71 6.02
N GLU A 194 6.41 -17.52 6.02
CA GLU A 194 7.29 -17.89 7.14
C GLU A 194 6.81 -17.26 8.46
N LYS A 195 6.43 -15.97 8.44
CA LYS A 195 5.87 -15.28 9.61
C LYS A 195 4.53 -15.85 10.07
N LEU A 196 3.69 -16.30 9.15
CA LEU A 196 2.40 -16.90 9.49
C LEU A 196 2.58 -18.27 10.15
N VAL A 197 3.51 -19.09 9.65
CA VAL A 197 3.80 -20.42 10.19
C VAL A 197 4.54 -20.35 11.52
N ARG A 198 5.54 -19.46 11.67
CA ARG A 198 6.31 -19.34 12.93
C ARG A 198 5.49 -18.80 14.10
N ASN A 199 4.46 -18.01 13.81
CA ASN A 199 3.61 -17.43 14.84
C ASN A 199 2.24 -18.13 14.94
N GLY A 200 2.02 -19.22 14.19
CA GLY A 200 0.77 -19.99 14.16
C GLY A 200 0.81 -21.15 15.13
#